data_AF-A0A150RID7-F1
#
_entry.id   AF-A0A150RID7-F1
#
_cell.length_a   1.000
_cell.length_b   1.000
_cell.length_c   1.000
_cell.angle_alpha   90.00
_cell.angle_beta   90.00
_cell.angle_gamma   90.00
#
_symmetry.space_group_name_H-M   'P 1'
#
loop_
_entity.id
_entity.type
_entity.pdbx_description
1 polymer ?
#
loop_
_entity_poly.entity_id
_entity_poly.type
_entity_poly.pdbx_seq_one_letter_code
_entity_poly.pdbx_strand_id
1 'polypeptide(L)'
;MLARHRHSFFALTLILPAVVGGCVVTSADTDNDPEQTTGPGVTHSSSAGGGEGGEGGEGGDWGEGGQGGDGGEGGQGGEGGEGGAAACIEAGNSSVTADACERLNIAPAQGATSQCGDGRDEEPIGYRLCKRAFLLFARSHAADLVDCLADIGVQYACDLEPAQDCLTEMYENACPNQALTTCDGIADQCDESFNEGQCAADLNPFSAAGVDELVECINEADENLTCGAAYRDCYETVMSF
;
A
#
# COMPACT_ATOMS: atom_id res chain seq x y z
N MET A 1 70.87 -39.15 4.48
CA MET A 1 71.71 -38.24 5.30
C MET A 1 71.24 -36.82 5.05
N LEU A 2 71.27 -36.00 6.11
CA LEU A 2 70.89 -34.58 6.19
C LEU A 2 69.38 -34.29 6.24
N ALA A 3 68.89 -33.32 7.01
CA ALA A 3 69.08 -32.89 8.40
C ALA A 3 68.00 -31.82 8.62
N ARG A 4 67.46 -31.77 9.84
CA ARG A 4 66.66 -30.69 10.46
C ARG A 4 66.74 -29.31 9.79
N HIS A 5 65.60 -28.64 9.66
CA HIS A 5 65.36 -27.44 10.47
C HIS A 5 63.88 -27.16 10.70
N ARG A 6 63.53 -27.20 11.99
CA ARG A 6 62.29 -26.66 12.57
C ARG A 6 62.40 -25.15 12.57
N HIS A 7 61.44 -24.45 11.98
CA HIS A 7 61.06 -23.13 12.45
C HIS A 7 59.55 -23.14 12.74
N SER A 8 59.26 -23.25 14.04
CA SER A 8 58.01 -22.80 14.62
C SER A 8 57.85 -21.32 14.33
N PHE A 9 56.97 -20.98 13.39
CA PHE A 9 56.30 -19.71 13.42
C PHE A 9 54.96 -19.94 14.12
N PHE A 10 54.91 -19.58 15.40
CA PHE A 10 53.66 -19.24 16.05
C PHE A 10 53.14 -17.99 15.34
N ALA A 11 52.34 -18.18 14.30
CA ALA A 11 51.46 -17.14 13.83
C ALA A 11 50.43 -16.91 14.95
N LEU A 12 50.63 -15.84 15.70
CA LEU A 12 49.65 -15.31 16.63
C LEU A 12 48.47 -14.82 15.76
N THR A 13 47.54 -15.73 15.45
CA THR A 13 46.24 -15.36 14.87
C THR A 13 45.52 -14.56 15.94
N LEU A 14 45.61 -13.25 15.79
CA LEU A 14 44.85 -12.27 16.56
C LEU A 14 43.39 -12.46 16.13
N ILE A 15 42.65 -13.26 16.88
CA ILE A 15 41.19 -13.38 16.77
C ILE A 15 40.65 -12.03 17.26
N LEU A 16 40.62 -11.03 16.38
CA LEU A 16 39.68 -9.94 16.55
C LEU A 16 38.29 -10.56 16.39
N PRO A 17 37.35 -10.34 17.33
CA PRO A 17 35.95 -10.50 16.98
C PRO A 17 35.68 -9.48 15.88
N ALA A 18 35.65 -9.94 14.62
CA ALA A 18 34.89 -9.25 13.61
C ALA A 18 33.47 -9.26 14.14
N VAL A 19 33.06 -8.14 14.74
CA VAL A 19 31.64 -7.82 14.87
C VAL A 19 31.21 -7.61 13.43
N VAL A 20 30.90 -8.71 12.75
CA VAL A 20 30.21 -8.66 11.46
C VAL A 20 28.82 -8.19 11.86
N GLY A 21 28.66 -6.86 11.85
CA GLY A 21 27.41 -6.20 12.14
C GLY A 21 26.51 -6.40 10.95
N GLY A 22 25.90 -7.59 10.85
CA GLY A 22 24.70 -7.75 10.04
C GLY A 22 23.68 -6.73 10.53
N CYS A 23 23.07 -6.01 9.60
CA CYS A 23 21.98 -5.09 9.91
C CYS A 23 20.79 -5.96 10.35
N VAL A 24 20.62 -6.12 11.66
CA VAL A 24 19.41 -6.71 12.21
C VAL A 24 18.46 -5.55 12.44
N VAL A 25 17.37 -5.55 11.68
CA VAL A 25 16.24 -4.64 11.81
C VAL A 25 15.15 -5.35 12.60
N THR A 26 14.79 -4.82 13.76
CA THR A 26 13.54 -5.16 14.45
C THR A 26 12.44 -4.30 13.85
N SER A 27 11.33 -4.91 13.40
CA SER A 27 10.11 -4.15 13.22
C SER A 27 9.77 -3.53 14.58
N ALA A 28 9.48 -2.23 14.61
CA ALA A 28 9.00 -1.61 15.83
C ALA A 28 7.75 -2.37 16.23
N ASP A 29 7.79 -3.12 17.35
CA ASP A 29 6.60 -3.73 17.95
C ASP A 29 5.58 -2.61 18.12
N THR A 30 4.66 -2.50 17.17
CA THR A 30 3.39 -1.81 17.36
C THR A 30 2.49 -2.73 18.17
N ASP A 31 3.03 -3.25 19.27
CA ASP A 31 2.32 -3.53 20.52
C ASP A 31 1.72 -2.20 21.02
N ASN A 32 0.84 -1.62 20.22
CA ASN A 32 -0.36 -1.02 20.73
C ASN A 32 -1.10 -2.14 21.45
N ASP A 33 -0.71 -2.34 22.70
CA ASP A 33 -1.52 -2.91 23.74
C ASP A 33 -2.97 -2.45 23.53
N PRO A 34 -3.91 -3.34 23.17
CA PRO A 34 -5.30 -2.96 22.95
C PRO A 34 -6.00 -2.49 24.23
N GLU A 35 -5.31 -2.41 25.37
CA GLU A 35 -5.84 -1.96 26.67
C GLU A 35 -5.62 -0.48 27.01
N GLN A 36 -5.18 0.40 26.10
CA GLN A 36 -5.26 1.86 26.33
C GLN A 36 -6.36 2.54 25.51
N THR A 37 -7.51 2.66 26.19
CA THR A 37 -8.64 3.58 25.97
C THR A 37 -9.90 3.02 25.29
N THR A 38 -10.41 1.88 25.78
CA THR A 38 -11.87 1.71 25.91
C THR A 38 -12.34 2.26 27.26
N GLY A 39 -12.31 3.59 27.40
CA GLY A 39 -13.10 4.28 28.41
C GLY A 39 -14.60 4.17 28.05
N PRO A 40 -15.50 3.87 29.00
CA PRO A 40 -16.93 3.84 28.71
C PRO A 40 -17.42 5.27 28.47
N GLY A 41 -17.57 5.67 27.20
CA GLY A 41 -18.16 6.98 26.90
C GLY A 41 -17.90 7.62 25.54
N VAL A 42 -17.28 6.94 24.56
CA VAL A 42 -17.15 7.52 23.21
C VAL A 42 -17.92 6.68 22.20
N THR A 43 -19.22 6.95 22.11
CA THR A 43 -20.00 6.64 20.91
C THR A 43 -19.51 7.54 19.79
N HIS A 44 -18.60 7.05 18.96
CA HIS A 44 -18.42 7.61 17.62
C HIS A 44 -19.59 7.17 16.75
N SER A 45 -20.68 7.93 16.87
CA SER A 45 -21.65 8.03 15.80
C SER A 45 -20.97 8.76 14.65
N SER A 46 -20.47 8.01 13.67
CA SER A 46 -20.15 8.55 12.36
C SER A 46 -21.46 8.87 11.63
N SER A 47 -22.15 9.91 12.09
CA SER A 47 -23.14 10.60 11.28
C SER A 47 -22.41 11.39 10.22
N ALA A 48 -22.12 10.75 9.08
CA ALA A 48 -21.92 11.44 7.82
C ALA A 48 -23.29 12.03 7.42
N GLY A 49 -23.60 13.19 8.01
CA GLY A 49 -24.70 14.05 7.62
C GLY A 49 -24.17 15.15 6.72
N GLY A 50 -24.64 15.17 5.47
CA GLY A 50 -24.28 16.16 4.46
C GLY A 50 -24.30 15.50 3.09
N GLY A 51 -25.21 15.78 2.17
CA GLY A 51 -26.39 16.62 2.21
C GLY A 51 -27.35 16.06 1.15
N GLU A 52 -28.63 15.96 1.50
CA GLU A 52 -29.69 15.59 0.56
C GLU A 52 -29.77 16.70 -0.50
N GLY A 53 -29.36 16.38 -1.73
CA GLY A 53 -29.59 17.24 -2.88
C GLY A 53 -31.08 17.52 -3.01
N GLY A 54 -31.44 18.80 -3.07
CA GLY A 54 -32.83 19.24 -3.14
C GLY A 54 -33.56 18.62 -4.34
N GLU A 55 -34.73 18.05 -4.08
CA GLU A 55 -35.65 17.59 -5.10
C GLU A 55 -36.06 18.76 -5.99
N GLY A 56 -35.77 18.65 -7.30
CA GLY A 56 -36.25 19.60 -8.30
C GLY A 56 -37.78 19.59 -8.32
N GLY A 57 -38.38 20.77 -8.16
CA GLY A 57 -39.83 20.93 -8.04
C GLY A 57 -40.61 20.38 -9.23
N GLU A 58 -41.72 19.70 -8.92
CA GLU A 58 -42.72 19.27 -9.89
C GLU A 58 -43.38 20.52 -10.52
N GLY A 59 -43.25 20.66 -11.84
CA GLY A 59 -43.93 21.70 -12.60
C GLY A 59 -45.45 21.54 -12.50
N GLY A 60 -46.11 22.55 -11.94
CA GLY A 60 -47.56 22.59 -11.75
C GLY A 60 -48.34 22.59 -13.07
N ASP A 61 -49.47 21.88 -13.04
CA ASP A 61 -50.46 21.82 -14.10
C ASP A 61 -51.14 23.18 -14.33
N TRP A 62 -51.56 23.42 -15.57
CA TRP A 62 -51.91 24.72 -16.12
C TRP A 62 -53.15 25.34 -15.45
N GLY A 63 -52.95 26.42 -14.68
CA GLY A 63 -54.00 27.27 -14.13
C GLY A 63 -54.11 28.62 -14.85
N GLU A 64 -55.33 28.98 -15.27
CA GLU A 64 -55.64 30.24 -15.94
C GLU A 64 -55.40 31.48 -15.07
N GLY A 65 -54.63 32.44 -15.62
CA GLY A 65 -54.91 33.88 -15.57
C GLY A 65 -54.92 34.59 -14.21
N GLY A 66 -53.74 35.03 -13.74
CA GLY A 66 -53.59 36.07 -12.72
C GLY A 66 -52.65 37.18 -13.22
N GLN A 67 -52.99 38.44 -12.91
CA GLN A 67 -52.20 39.62 -13.29
C GLN A 67 -50.80 39.59 -12.66
N GLY A 68 -49.79 39.84 -13.50
CA GLY A 68 -48.38 39.73 -13.19
C GLY A 68 -47.95 40.62 -12.03
N GLY A 69 -47.34 39.99 -11.03
CA GLY A 69 -46.48 40.66 -10.06
C GLY A 69 -45.05 40.70 -10.59
N ASP A 70 -44.36 41.79 -10.31
CA ASP A 70 -42.95 41.99 -10.66
C ASP A 70 -42.10 40.84 -10.08
N GLY A 71 -41.43 40.11 -10.97
CA GLY A 71 -40.54 39.01 -10.61
C GLY A 71 -39.38 39.52 -9.77
N GLY A 72 -39.25 38.99 -8.55
CA GLY A 72 -38.13 39.27 -7.67
C GLY A 72 -36.80 38.84 -8.29
N GLU A 73 -35.76 39.61 -7.99
CA GLU A 73 -34.39 39.34 -8.43
C GLU A 73 -33.96 37.94 -7.94
N GLY A 74 -33.57 37.09 -8.89
CA GLY A 74 -33.08 35.74 -8.61
C GLY A 74 -31.88 35.79 -7.65
N GLY A 75 -31.94 34.97 -6.60
CA GLY A 75 -30.84 34.82 -5.66
C GLY A 75 -29.55 34.41 -6.36
N GLN A 76 -28.45 35.05 -5.99
CA GLN A 76 -27.11 34.68 -6.46
C GLN A 76 -26.87 33.21 -6.05
N GLY A 77 -26.61 32.36 -7.04
CA GLY A 77 -26.23 30.96 -6.80
C GLY A 77 -25.03 30.91 -5.87
N GLY A 78 -25.11 30.07 -4.84
CA GLY A 78 -24.01 29.86 -3.91
C GLY A 78 -22.76 29.39 -4.65
N GLU A 79 -21.61 29.87 -4.20
CA GLU A 79 -20.31 29.40 -4.65
C GLU A 79 -20.25 27.89 -4.42
N GLY A 80 -20.01 27.13 -5.50
CA GLY A 80 -19.81 25.68 -5.40
C GLY A 80 -18.67 25.42 -4.44
N GLY A 81 -18.93 24.57 -3.43
CA GLY A 81 -17.95 24.21 -2.43
C GLY A 81 -16.66 23.75 -3.09
N GLU A 82 -15.53 24.28 -2.60
CA GLU A 82 -14.20 23.79 -2.95
C GLU A 82 -14.22 22.27 -2.78
N GLY A 83 -14.03 21.54 -3.88
CA GLY A 83 -13.92 20.09 -3.85
C GLY A 83 -12.89 19.75 -2.80
N GLY A 84 -13.34 19.13 -1.70
CA GLY A 84 -12.47 18.76 -0.60
C GLY A 84 -11.29 18.01 -1.19
N ALA A 85 -10.07 18.38 -0.79
CA ALA A 85 -8.91 17.52 -1.00
C ALA A 85 -9.38 16.11 -0.68
N ALA A 86 -9.39 15.22 -1.68
CA ALA A 86 -9.89 13.87 -1.51
C ALA A 86 -9.23 13.34 -0.24
N ALA A 87 -10.04 13.01 0.76
CA ALA A 87 -9.53 12.49 2.00
C ALA A 87 -8.75 11.23 1.59
N CYS A 88 -7.43 11.26 1.81
CA CYS A 88 -6.60 10.11 1.52
C CYS A 88 -7.15 8.88 2.26
N ILE A 89 -6.90 7.70 1.72
CA ILE A 89 -7.35 6.44 2.32
C ILE A 89 -6.42 6.16 3.50
N GLU A 90 -6.97 6.05 4.71
CA GLU A 90 -6.22 5.56 5.86
C GLU A 90 -6.13 4.02 5.79
N ALA A 91 -5.04 3.46 6.33
CA ALA A 91 -4.97 2.03 6.60
C ALA A 91 -6.11 1.64 7.54
N GLY A 92 -7.00 0.79 7.03
CA GLY A 92 -8.22 0.44 7.71
C GLY A 92 -8.72 -0.94 7.32
N ASN A 93 -9.81 -1.32 7.97
CA ASN A 93 -10.48 -2.58 7.68
C ASN A 93 -11.38 -2.41 6.46
N SER A 94 -11.30 -3.35 5.52
CA SER A 94 -12.28 -3.53 4.45
C SER A 94 -12.95 -4.89 4.58
N SER A 95 -14.20 -4.99 4.12
CA SER A 95 -14.91 -6.26 3.97
C SER A 95 -14.51 -7.01 2.70
N VAL A 96 -13.81 -6.34 1.78
CA VAL A 96 -13.22 -6.95 0.59
C VAL A 96 -12.07 -7.87 1.04
N THR A 97 -12.06 -9.08 0.49
CA THR A 97 -11.07 -10.12 0.76
C THR A 97 -10.39 -10.54 -0.55
N ALA A 98 -9.33 -11.35 -0.44
CA ALA A 98 -8.66 -11.94 -1.61
C ALA A 98 -9.59 -12.71 -2.55
N ASP A 99 -10.74 -13.21 -2.07
CA ASP A 99 -11.76 -13.84 -2.92
C ASP A 99 -12.36 -12.88 -3.95
N ALA A 100 -12.24 -11.56 -3.75
CA ALA A 100 -12.62 -10.57 -4.74
C ALA A 100 -11.77 -10.66 -6.01
N CYS A 101 -10.51 -11.08 -5.91
CA CYS A 101 -9.62 -11.28 -7.06
C CYS A 101 -10.17 -12.32 -8.05
N GLU A 102 -10.90 -13.33 -7.57
CA GLU A 102 -11.51 -14.38 -8.41
C GLU A 102 -12.67 -13.86 -9.28
N ARG A 103 -13.21 -12.68 -8.92
CA ARG A 103 -14.33 -12.04 -9.63
C ARG A 103 -13.87 -11.01 -10.65
N LEU A 104 -12.57 -10.71 -10.73
CA LEU A 104 -12.03 -9.77 -11.70
C LEU A 104 -12.22 -10.30 -13.12
N ASN A 105 -12.48 -9.40 -14.07
CA ASN A 105 -12.54 -9.74 -15.50
C ASN A 105 -11.24 -10.38 -16.01
N ILE A 106 -10.11 -10.02 -15.39
CA ILE A 106 -8.78 -10.54 -15.66
C ILE A 106 -8.44 -11.82 -14.88
N ALA A 107 -9.38 -12.42 -14.13
CA ALA A 107 -9.09 -13.63 -13.35
C ALA A 107 -9.06 -14.89 -14.25
N PRO A 108 -8.24 -15.90 -13.91
CA PRO A 108 -8.22 -17.21 -14.57
C PRO A 108 -9.61 -17.84 -14.72
N ALA A 109 -10.43 -17.75 -13.68
CA ALA A 109 -11.79 -18.31 -13.65
C ALA A 109 -12.72 -17.66 -14.69
N GLN A 110 -12.41 -16.45 -15.14
CA GLN A 110 -13.13 -15.75 -16.22
C GLN A 110 -12.57 -16.05 -17.62
N GLY A 111 -11.57 -16.93 -17.73
CA GLY A 111 -10.95 -17.36 -18.99
C GLY A 111 -9.72 -16.55 -19.42
N ALA A 112 -9.19 -15.67 -18.56
CA ALA A 112 -8.09 -14.78 -18.89
C ALA A 112 -6.72 -15.48 -19.00
N THR A 113 -6.46 -16.56 -18.24
CA THR A 113 -5.17 -17.31 -18.27
C THR A 113 -4.79 -17.84 -19.63
N SER A 114 -5.80 -18.23 -20.42
CA SER A 114 -5.59 -18.70 -21.77
C SER A 114 -5.00 -17.65 -22.71
N GLN A 115 -4.56 -16.48 -22.25
CA GLN A 115 -4.10 -15.38 -23.10
C GLN A 115 -2.66 -14.95 -22.82
N CYS A 116 -2.06 -15.35 -21.68
CA CYS A 116 -0.78 -14.79 -21.24
C CYS A 116 0.39 -15.80 -21.31
N GLY A 117 1.58 -15.28 -21.61
CA GLY A 117 2.81 -16.06 -21.78
C GLY A 117 2.85 -16.91 -23.06
N ASP A 118 4.05 -17.41 -23.40
CA ASP A 118 4.27 -18.23 -24.61
C ASP A 118 3.43 -19.51 -24.63
N GLY A 119 3.16 -20.07 -23.44
CA GLY A 119 2.36 -21.27 -23.24
C GLY A 119 0.85 -21.03 -23.09
N ARG A 120 0.39 -19.77 -22.98
CA ARG A 120 -1.01 -19.44 -22.65
C ARG A 120 -1.50 -20.05 -21.33
N ASP A 121 -0.57 -20.22 -20.38
CA ASP A 121 -0.79 -20.82 -19.07
C ASP A 121 -0.38 -19.86 -17.93
N GLU A 122 0.09 -18.65 -18.27
CA GLU A 122 0.52 -17.68 -17.27
C GLU A 122 -0.68 -16.96 -16.65
N GLU A 123 -0.65 -16.77 -15.33
CA GLU A 123 -1.67 -15.97 -14.65
C GLU A 123 -1.55 -14.49 -15.07
N PRO A 124 -2.67 -13.81 -15.38
CA PRO A 124 -2.70 -12.38 -15.66
C PRO A 124 -2.02 -11.53 -14.57
N ILE A 125 -1.26 -10.53 -14.98
CA ILE A 125 -0.42 -9.72 -14.07
C ILE A 125 -1.28 -9.04 -13.01
N GLY A 126 -2.36 -8.36 -13.41
CA GLY A 126 -3.26 -7.69 -12.47
C GLY A 126 -3.93 -8.66 -11.49
N TYR A 127 -4.17 -9.91 -11.87
CA TYR A 127 -4.72 -10.92 -10.96
C TYR A 127 -3.70 -11.39 -9.92
N ARG A 128 -2.43 -11.59 -10.33
CA ARG A 128 -1.33 -11.90 -9.38
C ARG A 128 -1.10 -10.73 -8.42
N LEU A 129 -1.07 -9.51 -8.96
CA LEU A 129 -0.99 -8.28 -8.17
C LEU A 129 -2.12 -8.18 -7.14
N CYS A 130 -3.37 -8.43 -7.54
CA CYS A 130 -4.52 -8.44 -6.62
C CYS A 130 -4.31 -9.39 -5.44
N LYS A 131 -3.89 -10.64 -5.69
CA LYS A 131 -3.65 -11.61 -4.63
C LYS A 131 -2.49 -11.17 -3.71
N ARG A 132 -1.42 -10.64 -4.30
CA ARG A 132 -0.26 -10.13 -3.55
C ARG A 132 -0.60 -8.93 -2.68
N ALA A 133 -1.46 -8.04 -3.17
CA ALA A 133 -1.91 -6.84 -2.47
C ALA A 133 -2.55 -7.14 -1.10
N PHE A 134 -3.33 -8.21 -0.98
CA PHE A 134 -3.93 -8.62 0.30
C PHE A 134 -2.93 -9.18 1.32
N LEU A 135 -1.71 -9.53 0.88
CA LEU A 135 -0.62 -9.93 1.75
C LEU A 135 0.21 -8.73 2.18
N LEU A 136 0.44 -7.78 1.26
CA LEU A 136 1.35 -6.66 1.48
C LEU A 136 0.66 -5.44 2.07
N PHE A 137 -0.49 -5.03 1.56
CA PHE A 137 -1.10 -3.74 1.86
C PHE A 137 -2.20 -3.84 2.92
N ALA A 138 -2.50 -2.72 3.58
CA ALA A 138 -3.67 -2.66 4.44
C ALA A 138 -4.95 -2.94 3.64
N ARG A 139 -5.97 -3.52 4.28
CA ARG A 139 -7.16 -4.01 3.57
C ARG A 139 -7.94 -2.93 2.83
N SER A 140 -7.99 -1.70 3.36
CA SER A 140 -8.61 -0.57 2.67
C SER A 140 -7.92 -0.26 1.34
N HIS A 141 -6.59 -0.26 1.30
CA HIS A 141 -5.79 -0.01 0.10
C HIS A 141 -5.87 -1.17 -0.90
N ALA A 142 -5.78 -2.41 -0.42
CA ALA A 142 -5.98 -3.58 -1.27
C ALA A 142 -7.38 -3.59 -1.92
N ALA A 143 -8.41 -3.09 -1.21
CA ALA A 143 -9.76 -2.95 -1.76
C ALA A 143 -9.82 -1.88 -2.87
N ASP A 144 -9.16 -0.73 -2.68
CA ASP A 144 -9.06 0.32 -3.70
C ASP A 144 -8.40 -0.21 -4.99
N LEU A 145 -7.31 -0.96 -4.83
CA LEU A 145 -6.64 -1.63 -5.94
C LEU A 145 -7.54 -2.65 -6.64
N VAL A 146 -8.32 -3.45 -5.89
CA VAL A 146 -9.29 -4.39 -6.47
C VAL A 146 -10.32 -3.67 -7.33
N ASP A 147 -10.83 -2.52 -6.87
CA ASP A 147 -11.84 -1.76 -7.58
C ASP A 147 -11.28 -1.24 -8.92
N CYS A 148 -10.06 -0.68 -8.94
CA CYS A 148 -9.40 -0.29 -10.19
C CYS A 148 -9.14 -1.48 -11.13
N LEU A 149 -8.62 -2.60 -10.59
CA LEU A 149 -8.33 -3.79 -11.39
C LEU A 149 -9.60 -4.43 -11.98
N ALA A 150 -10.77 -4.22 -11.37
CA ALA A 150 -12.04 -4.73 -11.88
C ALA A 150 -12.45 -4.08 -13.21
N ASP A 151 -11.99 -2.85 -13.47
CA ASP A 151 -12.27 -2.10 -14.68
C ASP A 151 -11.37 -2.51 -15.87
N ILE A 152 -10.30 -3.27 -15.60
CA ILE A 152 -9.43 -3.79 -16.66
C ILE A 152 -10.19 -4.85 -17.47
N GLY A 153 -10.40 -4.57 -18.75
CA GLY A 153 -10.99 -5.52 -19.69
C GLY A 153 -10.10 -6.74 -19.93
N VAL A 154 -10.70 -7.90 -20.18
CA VAL A 154 -9.98 -9.17 -20.41
C VAL A 154 -8.94 -9.10 -21.54
N GLN A 155 -9.14 -8.24 -22.54
CA GLN A 155 -8.21 -8.02 -23.64
C GLN A 155 -6.87 -7.41 -23.21
N TYR A 156 -6.82 -6.80 -22.02
CA TYR A 156 -5.64 -6.18 -21.42
C TYR A 156 -5.10 -7.00 -20.23
N ALA A 157 -5.61 -8.23 -20.03
CA ALA A 157 -5.26 -9.04 -18.86
C ALA A 157 -3.75 -9.35 -18.76
N CYS A 158 -3.06 -9.39 -19.89
CA CYS A 158 -1.62 -9.68 -19.95
C CYS A 158 -0.74 -8.43 -20.00
N ASP A 159 -1.35 -7.24 -20.04
CA ASP A 159 -0.63 -5.98 -20.13
C ASP A 159 -0.22 -5.50 -18.74
N LEU A 160 1.04 -5.11 -18.60
CA LEU A 160 1.59 -4.61 -17.35
C LEU A 160 1.06 -3.21 -17.03
N GLU A 161 0.96 -2.35 -18.04
CA GLU A 161 0.66 -0.91 -17.89
C GLU A 161 -0.65 -0.65 -17.13
N PRO A 162 -1.80 -1.26 -17.47
CA PRO A 162 -3.05 -1.01 -16.73
C PRO A 162 -3.02 -1.47 -15.26
N ALA A 163 -2.32 -2.57 -14.98
CA ALA A 163 -2.17 -3.04 -13.61
C ALA A 163 -1.25 -2.11 -12.78
N GLN A 164 -0.21 -1.57 -13.42
CA GLN A 164 0.72 -0.63 -12.81
C GLN A 164 0.07 0.74 -12.57
N ASP A 165 -0.81 1.19 -13.48
CA ASP A 165 -1.61 2.40 -13.28
C ASP A 165 -2.50 2.27 -12.04
N CYS A 166 -3.20 1.13 -11.89
CA CYS A 166 -4.00 0.86 -10.68
C CYS A 166 -3.17 0.81 -9.39
N LEU A 167 -1.97 0.22 -9.44
CA LEU A 167 -1.06 0.23 -8.30
C LEU A 167 -0.65 1.67 -7.96
N THR A 168 -0.32 2.47 -8.97
CA THR A 168 0.10 3.87 -8.81
C THR A 168 -1.03 4.70 -8.19
N GLU A 169 -2.26 4.55 -8.68
CA GLU A 169 -3.44 5.23 -8.13
C GLU A 169 -3.66 4.88 -6.64
N MET A 170 -3.54 3.60 -6.27
CA MET A 170 -3.63 3.18 -4.86
C MET A 170 -2.57 3.88 -3.98
N TYR A 171 -1.33 4.01 -4.48
CA TYR A 171 -0.25 4.72 -3.77
C TYR A 171 -0.53 6.23 -3.66
N GLU A 172 -1.02 6.86 -4.72
CA GLU A 172 -1.39 8.29 -4.73
C GLU A 172 -2.56 8.58 -3.76
N ASN A 173 -3.49 7.64 -3.61
CA ASN A 173 -4.62 7.75 -2.71
C ASN A 173 -4.27 7.46 -1.24
N ALA A 174 -3.12 6.85 -0.95
CA ALA A 174 -2.77 6.45 0.41
C ALA A 174 -2.35 7.65 1.28
N CYS A 175 -2.82 7.70 2.53
CA CYS A 175 -2.47 8.82 3.41
C CYS A 175 -0.96 8.93 3.65
N PRO A 176 -0.37 10.13 3.53
CA PRO A 176 1.05 10.31 3.77
C PRO A 176 1.39 9.98 5.23
N ASN A 177 2.65 9.61 5.45
CA ASN A 177 3.26 9.40 6.78
C ASN A 177 2.80 8.17 7.57
N GLN A 178 1.99 7.28 7.00
CA GLN A 178 1.55 6.06 7.70
C GLN A 178 2.71 5.14 8.10
N ALA A 179 3.80 5.16 7.35
CA ALA A 179 4.97 4.33 7.59
C ALA A 179 6.12 5.05 8.31
N LEU A 180 5.97 6.31 8.74
CA LEU A 180 7.08 7.06 9.36
C LEU A 180 7.66 6.33 10.56
N THR A 181 6.84 5.87 11.49
CA THR A 181 7.33 5.18 12.70
C THR A 181 8.11 3.91 12.39
N THR A 182 7.67 3.15 11.38
CA THR A 182 8.39 1.98 10.89
C THR A 182 9.73 2.38 10.28
N CYS A 183 9.74 3.40 9.43
CA CYS A 183 10.93 3.88 8.75
C CYS A 183 11.95 4.50 9.70
N ASP A 184 11.51 5.20 10.75
CA ASP A 184 12.37 5.68 11.84
C ASP A 184 13.05 4.50 12.54
N GLY A 185 12.30 3.43 12.82
CA GLY A 185 12.84 2.20 13.42
C GLY A 185 13.85 1.47 12.53
N ILE A 186 13.64 1.46 11.21
CA ILE A 186 14.61 0.94 10.25
C ILE A 186 15.85 1.84 10.24
N ALA A 187 15.66 3.16 10.15
CA ALA A 187 16.73 4.14 10.11
C ALA A 187 17.65 4.09 11.34
N ASP A 188 17.08 3.93 12.54
CA ASP A 188 17.84 3.79 13.80
C ASP A 188 18.81 2.59 13.79
N GLN A 189 18.52 1.57 12.99
CA GLN A 189 19.30 0.33 12.85
C GLN A 189 20.21 0.37 11.62
N CYS A 190 20.01 1.35 10.75
CA CYS A 190 20.75 1.57 9.54
C CYS A 190 21.74 2.72 9.70
N ASP A 191 22.70 2.82 8.78
CA ASP A 191 23.64 3.93 8.78
C ASP A 191 23.04 5.19 8.12
N GLU A 192 23.81 6.28 8.10
CA GLU A 192 23.42 7.59 7.56
C GLU A 192 23.02 7.56 6.06
N SER A 193 23.16 6.43 5.36
CA SER A 193 22.77 6.30 3.95
C SER A 193 21.30 5.93 3.73
N PHE A 194 20.56 5.59 4.80
CA PHE A 194 19.14 5.26 4.71
C PHE A 194 18.28 6.51 4.49
N ASN A 195 17.32 6.44 3.56
CA ASN A 195 16.42 7.54 3.24
C ASN A 195 15.03 7.27 3.83
N GLU A 196 14.79 7.77 5.04
CA GLU A 196 13.50 7.67 5.74
C GLU A 196 12.32 8.18 4.90
N GLY A 197 12.51 9.28 4.17
CA GLY A 197 11.46 9.86 3.33
C GLY A 197 11.06 8.96 2.17
N GLN A 198 12.03 8.29 1.55
CA GLN A 198 11.76 7.29 0.52
C GLN A 198 11.09 6.05 1.11
N CYS A 199 11.57 5.58 2.26
CA CYS A 199 10.94 4.47 2.98
C CYS A 199 9.47 4.76 3.29
N ALA A 200 9.16 5.97 3.77
CA ALA A 200 7.79 6.33 4.10
C ALA A 200 6.87 6.38 2.88
N ALA A 201 7.41 6.72 1.72
CA ALA A 201 6.68 6.68 0.45
C ALA A 201 6.49 5.24 -0.06
N ASP A 202 7.52 4.41 0.04
CA ASP A 202 7.52 3.01 -0.42
C ASP A 202 6.58 2.12 0.42
N LEU A 203 6.65 2.27 1.75
CA LEU A 203 5.89 1.48 2.71
C LEU A 203 4.48 1.99 2.94
N ASN A 204 4.09 3.09 2.31
CA ASN A 204 2.69 3.50 2.26
C ASN A 204 2.12 2.99 0.93
N PRO A 205 1.36 1.88 0.89
CA PRO A 205 0.31 1.51 1.85
C PRO A 205 0.44 0.12 2.53
N PHE A 206 1.66 -0.26 2.92
CA PHE A 206 1.91 -1.57 3.53
C PHE A 206 1.10 -1.81 4.81
N SER A 207 0.68 -3.06 5.00
CA SER A 207 0.20 -3.59 6.26
C SER A 207 1.38 -3.96 7.17
N ALA A 208 1.09 -4.24 8.44
CA ALA A 208 2.09 -4.80 9.36
C ALA A 208 2.74 -6.09 8.81
N ALA A 209 1.95 -6.99 8.21
CA ALA A 209 2.47 -8.23 7.63
C ALA A 209 3.40 -7.97 6.43
N GLY A 210 3.09 -7.00 5.59
CA GLY A 210 3.97 -6.60 4.48
C GLY A 210 5.27 -5.98 4.97
N VAL A 211 5.21 -5.18 6.04
CA VAL A 211 6.40 -4.63 6.71
C VAL A 211 7.25 -5.75 7.31
N ASP A 212 6.64 -6.72 7.99
CA ASP A 212 7.35 -7.85 8.56
C ASP A 212 8.06 -8.69 7.49
N GLU A 213 7.41 -8.94 6.35
CA GLU A 213 8.03 -9.65 5.22
C GLU A 213 9.26 -8.89 4.68
N LEU A 214 9.17 -7.56 4.58
CA LEU A 214 10.30 -6.73 4.16
C LEU A 214 11.45 -6.78 5.18
N VAL A 215 11.14 -6.64 6.47
CA VAL A 215 12.13 -6.68 7.54
C VAL A 215 12.80 -8.04 7.63
N GLU A 216 12.04 -9.13 7.48
CA GLU A 216 12.58 -10.49 7.40
C GLU A 216 13.57 -10.62 6.23
N CYS A 217 13.22 -10.13 5.05
CA CYS A 217 14.14 -10.11 3.92
C CYS A 217 15.42 -9.33 4.22
N ILE A 218 15.32 -8.13 4.82
CA ILE A 218 16.50 -7.31 5.15
C ILE A 218 17.42 -8.05 6.13
N ASN A 219 16.83 -8.75 7.12
CA ASN A 219 17.57 -9.52 8.11
C ASN A 219 18.26 -10.76 7.53
N GLU A 220 17.73 -11.32 6.43
CA GLU A 220 18.32 -12.45 5.72
C GLU A 220 19.28 -12.03 4.58
N ALA A 221 19.38 -10.73 4.32
CA ALA A 221 20.23 -10.20 3.26
C ALA A 221 21.72 -10.47 3.51
N ASP A 222 22.51 -10.47 2.42
CA ASP A 222 23.96 -10.69 2.48
C ASP A 222 24.62 -9.65 3.40
N GLU A 223 25.40 -10.13 4.37
CA GLU A 223 26.11 -9.31 5.36
C GLU A 223 27.09 -8.28 4.76
N ASN A 224 27.42 -8.41 3.47
CA ASN A 224 28.24 -7.47 2.73
C ASN A 224 27.45 -6.30 2.12
N LEU A 225 26.12 -6.32 2.16
CA LEU A 225 25.28 -5.22 1.69
C LEU A 225 25.17 -4.14 2.76
N THR A 226 25.11 -2.88 2.33
CA THR A 226 24.70 -1.79 3.22
C THR A 226 23.21 -1.94 3.51
N CYS A 227 22.74 -1.41 4.64
CA CYS A 227 21.29 -1.45 4.94
C CYS A 227 20.46 -0.85 3.80
N GLY A 228 20.85 0.33 3.27
CA GLY A 228 20.12 0.94 2.15
C GLY A 228 20.10 0.09 0.87
N ALA A 229 21.14 -0.73 0.64
CA ALA A 229 21.15 -1.68 -0.46
C ALA A 229 20.25 -2.89 -0.17
N ALA A 230 20.33 -3.48 1.02
CA ALA A 230 19.46 -4.57 1.45
C ALA A 230 17.99 -4.17 1.40
N TYR A 231 17.65 -2.97 1.91
CA TYR A 231 16.29 -2.41 1.86
C TYR A 231 15.76 -2.33 0.42
N ARG A 232 16.53 -1.75 -0.51
CA ARG A 232 16.08 -1.61 -1.91
C ARG A 232 15.89 -2.97 -2.57
N ASP A 233 16.86 -3.87 -2.43
CA ASP A 233 16.81 -5.20 -3.03
C ASP A 233 15.64 -6.01 -2.46
N CYS A 234 15.38 -5.90 -1.16
CA CYS A 234 14.25 -6.54 -0.50
C CYS A 234 12.91 -5.91 -0.86
N TYR A 235 12.83 -4.59 -0.99
CA TYR A 235 11.62 -3.92 -1.44
C TYR A 235 11.24 -4.36 -2.86
N GLU A 236 12.20 -4.37 -3.79
CA GLU A 236 11.99 -4.89 -5.15
C GLU A 236 11.55 -6.35 -5.15
N THR A 237 12.11 -7.17 -4.26
CA THR A 237 11.73 -8.58 -4.10
C THR A 237 10.30 -8.73 -3.57
N VAL A 238 9.97 -8.03 -2.49
CA VAL A 238 8.64 -8.08 -1.86
C VAL A 238 7.57 -7.57 -2.82
N MET A 239 7.86 -6.52 -3.58
CA MET A 239 6.94 -5.91 -4.55
C MET A 239 6.89 -6.63 -5.90
N SER A 240 7.64 -7.70 -6.10
CA SER A 240 7.59 -8.48 -7.35
C SER A 240 6.31 -9.31 -7.44
N PHE A 241 5.66 -9.28 -8.62
CA PHE A 241 4.44 -10.05 -8.94
C PHE A 241 4.40 -10.47 -10.41
#